data_AF-A0A7Y0TMB9-F1
#
_entry.id   AF-A0A7Y0TMB9-F1
#
_cell.length_a   1.000
_cell.length_b   1.000
_cell.length_c   1.000
_cell.angle_alpha   90.00
_cell.angle_beta   90.00
_cell.angle_gamma   90.00
#
_symmetry.space_group_name_H-M   'P 1'
#
loop_
_entity.id
_entity.type
_entity.pdbx_description
1 polymer ?
#
loop_
_entity_poly.entity_id
_entity_poly.type
_entity_poly.pdbx_seq_one_letter_code
_entity_poly.pdbx_strand_id
1 'polypeptide(L)'
;MWKSVLIQRTLPLTLSYLLLIIAAISLDYFLHVAHFAWIGRYMGIAGTVLLVFSFSYSVRKRKLIHNGALKFFLWLHCKAGWIGTLMILIHSGIHFNALLPWAATLLMLVVTASGHVGQYLLKKVRDEVKMKIKQLGLKVSDEEIDRQHYWDTLTVKTLEQWRTLHIPMVSVLMALTLIHILSITFFLNWM
;
A
#
# COMPACT_ATOMS: atom_id res chain seq x y z
N MET A 1 20.51 -22.96 10.16
CA MET A 1 20.40 -22.46 8.77
C MET A 1 19.07 -21.75 8.46
N TRP A 2 17.92 -22.15 9.03
CA TRP A 2 16.61 -21.52 8.78
C TRP A 2 16.47 -20.05 9.22
N LYS A 3 17.13 -19.65 10.32
CA LYS A 3 17.14 -18.25 10.79
C LYS A 3 17.73 -17.29 9.74
N SER A 4 18.75 -17.70 8.98
CA SER A 4 19.42 -16.84 7.99
C SER A 4 18.53 -16.51 6.79
N VAL A 5 17.78 -17.49 6.27
CA VAL A 5 16.91 -17.30 5.09
C VAL A 5 15.67 -16.47 5.43
N LEU A 6 15.09 -16.67 6.63
CA LEU A 6 13.97 -15.86 7.11
C LEU A 6 14.41 -14.41 7.33
N ILE A 7 15.54 -14.19 8.01
CA ILE A 7 16.10 -12.86 8.27
C ILE A 7 16.45 -12.14 6.96
N GLN A 8 17.13 -12.80 6.00
CA GLN A 8 17.48 -12.18 4.71
C GLN A 8 16.25 -11.77 3.89
N ARG A 9 15.11 -12.45 4.06
CA ARG A 9 13.89 -12.18 3.29
C ARG A 9 12.94 -11.20 3.96
N THR A 10 12.90 -11.17 5.30
CA THR A 10 12.07 -10.21 6.05
C THR A 10 12.77 -8.87 6.27
N LEU A 11 14.11 -8.84 6.32
CA LEU A 11 14.89 -7.61 6.43
C LEU A 11 14.56 -6.54 5.38
N PRO A 12 14.53 -6.83 4.06
CA PRO A 12 14.25 -5.79 3.08
C PRO A 12 12.83 -5.24 3.22
N LEU A 13 11.88 -6.05 3.67
CA LEU A 13 10.48 -5.67 3.90
C LEU A 13 10.35 -4.76 5.13
N THR A 14 11.01 -5.09 6.23
CA THR A 14 10.98 -4.27 7.44
C THR A 14 11.76 -2.98 7.23
N LEU A 15 12.90 -3.04 6.54
CA LEU A 15 13.74 -1.88 6.27
C LEU A 15 13.01 -0.85 5.39
N SER A 16 12.39 -1.26 4.28
CA SER A 16 11.62 -0.33 3.43
C SER A 16 10.46 0.33 4.17
N TYR A 17 9.76 -0.42 5.03
CA TYR A 17 8.66 0.10 5.83
C TYR A 17 9.14 1.07 6.92
N LEU A 18 10.25 0.75 7.60
CA LEU A 18 10.87 1.68 8.55
C LEU A 18 11.39 2.94 7.85
N LEU A 19 11.98 2.81 6.66
CA LEU A 19 12.41 3.94 5.84
C LEU A 19 11.24 4.84 5.45
N LEU A 20 10.04 4.29 5.18
CA LEU A 20 8.83 5.09 4.95
C LEU A 20 8.50 5.97 6.17
N ILE A 21 8.50 5.36 7.36
CA ILE A 21 8.16 6.04 8.60
C ILE A 21 9.21 7.11 8.92
N ILE A 22 10.50 6.75 8.83
CA ILE A 22 11.60 7.69 9.04
C ILE A 22 11.53 8.83 8.04
N ALA A 23 11.32 8.54 6.75
CA ALA A 23 11.19 9.57 5.73
C ALA A 23 10.00 10.52 5.99
N ALA A 24 8.85 9.99 6.42
CA ALA A 24 7.70 10.80 6.78
C ALA A 24 8.02 11.74 7.96
N ILE A 25 8.59 11.21 9.04
CA ILE A 25 8.96 11.99 10.23
C ILE A 25 10.02 13.04 9.89
N SER A 26 11.07 12.66 9.15
CA SER A 26 12.15 13.58 8.76
C SER A 26 11.66 14.69 7.84
N LEU A 27 10.77 14.39 6.89
CA LEU A 27 10.23 15.38 5.97
C LEU A 27 9.24 16.32 6.67
N ASP A 28 8.39 15.81 7.54
CA ASP A 28 7.51 16.61 8.39
C ASP A 28 8.32 17.56 9.29
N TYR A 29 9.32 17.04 10.00
CA TYR A 29 10.22 17.83 10.83
C TYR A 29 10.93 18.94 10.02
N PHE A 30 11.44 18.61 8.82
CA PHE A 30 12.07 19.58 7.94
C PHE A 30 11.11 20.71 7.52
N LEU A 31 9.86 20.37 7.14
CA LEU A 31 8.84 21.35 6.79
C LEU A 31 8.52 22.28 7.97
N HIS A 32 8.50 21.74 9.19
CA HIS A 32 8.31 22.54 10.41
C HIS A 32 9.47 23.50 10.68
N VAL A 33 10.72 23.03 10.60
CA VAL A 33 11.91 23.88 10.81
C VAL A 33 12.03 24.96 9.73
N ALA A 34 11.63 24.65 8.49
CA ALA A 34 11.64 25.60 7.38
C ALA A 34 10.45 26.58 7.36
N HIS A 35 9.57 26.56 8.38
CA HIS A 35 8.33 27.36 8.44
C HIS A 35 7.34 27.09 7.27
N PHE A 36 7.46 25.93 6.61
CA PHE A 36 6.59 25.50 5.51
C PHE A 36 5.57 24.43 5.91
N ALA A 37 5.22 24.33 7.20
CA ALA A 37 4.27 23.35 7.72
C ALA A 37 2.88 23.39 7.04
N TRP A 38 2.51 24.54 6.45
CA TRP A 38 1.28 24.67 5.66
C TRP A 38 1.23 23.74 4.44
N ILE A 39 2.39 23.34 3.89
CA ILE A 39 2.49 22.37 2.78
C ILE A 39 1.92 21.02 3.20
N GLY A 40 2.07 20.62 4.47
CA GLY A 40 1.51 19.38 5.01
C GLY A 40 0.00 19.24 4.77
N ARG A 41 -0.77 20.34 4.77
CA ARG A 41 -2.21 20.32 4.44
C ARG A 41 -2.47 19.87 3.00
N TYR A 42 -1.70 20.41 2.05
CA TYR A 42 -1.83 20.03 0.63
C TYR A 42 -1.35 18.60 0.38
N MET A 43 -0.36 18.13 1.14
CA MET A 43 0.08 16.72 1.08
C MET A 43 -1.04 15.75 1.49
N GLY A 44 -1.88 16.12 2.45
CA GLY A 44 -3.05 15.31 2.84
C GLY A 44 -4.08 15.17 1.71
N ILE A 45 -4.37 16.28 1.01
CA ILE A 45 -5.28 16.28 -0.15
C ILE A 45 -4.70 15.43 -1.28
N ALA A 46 -3.46 15.73 -1.68
CA ALA A 46 -2.83 15.04 -2.81
C ALA A 46 -2.57 13.55 -2.51
N GLY A 47 -2.21 13.21 -1.26
CA GLY A 47 -2.08 11.83 -0.82
C GLY A 47 -3.41 11.07 -0.84
N THR A 48 -4.51 11.72 -0.42
CA THR A 48 -5.86 11.16 -0.51
C THR A 48 -6.26 10.87 -1.96
N VAL A 49 -6.01 11.82 -2.87
CA VAL A 49 -6.25 11.64 -4.31
C VAL A 49 -5.47 10.45 -4.87
N LEU A 50 -4.19 10.29 -4.49
CA LEU A 50 -3.39 9.14 -4.88
C LEU A 50 -3.93 7.81 -4.32
N LEU A 51 -4.36 7.77 -3.07
CA LEU A 51 -4.97 6.57 -2.49
C LEU A 51 -6.27 6.20 -3.21
N VAL A 52 -7.14 7.18 -3.50
CA VAL A 52 -8.36 6.96 -4.31
C VAL A 52 -7.99 6.43 -5.70
N PHE A 53 -6.99 7.04 -6.35
CA PHE A 53 -6.52 6.60 -7.67
C PHE A 53 -5.95 5.17 -7.65
N SER A 54 -5.36 4.73 -6.54
CA SER A 54 -4.86 3.37 -6.37
C SER A 54 -5.96 2.30 -6.52
N PHE A 55 -7.24 2.64 -6.32
CA PHE A 55 -8.37 1.71 -6.51
C PHE A 55 -8.69 1.43 -7.99
N SER A 56 -8.06 2.14 -8.93
CA SER A 56 -8.11 1.81 -10.36
C SER A 56 -7.77 0.34 -10.63
N TYR A 57 -6.87 -0.27 -9.85
CA TYR A 57 -6.60 -1.71 -9.91
C TYR A 57 -7.82 -2.56 -9.55
N SER A 58 -8.54 -2.23 -8.49
CA SER A 58 -9.76 -2.95 -8.08
C SER A 58 -10.83 -2.86 -9.16
N VAL A 59 -10.99 -1.69 -9.79
CA VAL A 59 -11.91 -1.46 -10.92
C VAL A 59 -11.50 -2.30 -12.14
N ARG A 60 -10.22 -2.28 -12.51
CA ARG A 60 -9.67 -3.10 -13.61
C ARG A 60 -9.85 -4.60 -13.37
N LYS A 61 -9.64 -5.06 -12.14
CA LYS A 61 -9.77 -6.46 -11.74
C LYS A 61 -11.23 -6.95 -11.80
N ARG A 62 -12.20 -6.06 -11.54
CA ARG A 62 -13.63 -6.32 -11.72
C ARG A 62 -14.09 -6.22 -13.18
N LYS A 63 -13.17 -6.02 -14.13
CA LYS A 63 -13.43 -5.85 -15.57
C LYS A 63 -14.37 -4.68 -15.90
N LEU A 64 -14.43 -3.65 -15.07
CA LEU A 64 -15.15 -2.41 -15.38
C LEU A 64 -14.33 -1.52 -16.34
N ILE A 65 -13.00 -1.53 -16.19
CA ILE A 65 -12.05 -1.01 -17.18
C ILE A 65 -11.56 -2.19 -18.01
N HIS A 66 -11.65 -2.08 -19.34
CA HIS A 66 -11.28 -3.16 -20.27
C HIS A 66 -9.86 -3.00 -20.83
N ASN A 67 -9.33 -1.78 -20.83
CA ASN A 67 -8.06 -1.44 -21.47
C ASN A 67 -6.89 -1.49 -20.48
N GLY A 68 -5.69 -1.80 -21.01
CA GLY A 68 -4.44 -1.83 -20.24
C GLY A 68 -4.15 -3.14 -19.50
N ALA A 69 -2.87 -3.41 -19.28
CA ALA A 69 -2.38 -4.63 -18.65
C ALA A 69 -2.63 -4.63 -17.13
N LEU A 70 -3.17 -5.73 -16.58
CA LEU A 70 -3.46 -5.85 -15.14
C LEU A 70 -2.23 -5.62 -14.26
N LYS A 71 -1.05 -6.05 -14.73
CA LYS A 71 0.25 -5.84 -14.08
C LYS A 71 0.59 -4.37 -13.89
N PHE A 72 0.26 -3.53 -14.88
CA PHE A 72 0.47 -2.09 -14.80
C PHE A 72 -0.42 -1.47 -13.72
N PHE A 73 -1.71 -1.81 -13.69
CA PHE A 73 -2.61 -1.33 -12.65
C PHE A 73 -2.20 -1.77 -11.25
N LEU A 74 -1.70 -3.00 -11.11
CA LEU A 74 -1.17 -3.47 -9.83
C LEU A 74 0.09 -2.70 -9.40
N TRP A 75 1.01 -2.45 -10.34
CA TRP A 75 2.19 -1.63 -10.08
C TRP A 75 1.79 -0.21 -9.65
N LEU A 76 0.81 0.37 -10.34
CA LEU A 76 0.27 1.69 -10.03
C LEU A 76 -0.38 1.72 -8.65
N HIS A 77 -1.22 0.73 -8.31
CA HIS A 77 -1.81 0.59 -6.98
C HIS A 77 -0.73 0.55 -5.89
N CYS A 78 0.32 -0.24 -6.10
CA CYS A 78 1.42 -0.35 -5.15
C CYS A 78 2.18 0.98 -5.02
N LYS A 79 2.57 1.61 -6.13
CA LYS A 79 3.32 2.88 -6.12
C LYS A 79 2.50 4.04 -5.55
N ALA A 80 1.25 4.18 -5.98
CA ALA A 80 0.33 5.20 -5.48
C ALA A 80 0.03 4.99 -3.99
N GLY A 81 -0.11 3.74 -3.54
CA GLY A 81 -0.26 3.41 -2.12
C GLY A 81 0.93 3.89 -1.29
N TRP A 82 2.16 3.60 -1.72
CA TRP A 82 3.38 4.02 -1.01
C TRP A 82 3.55 5.54 -0.97
N ILE A 83 3.41 6.21 -2.13
CA ILE A 83 3.56 7.66 -2.20
C ILE A 83 2.41 8.35 -1.46
N GLY A 84 1.18 7.88 -1.64
CA GLY A 84 -0.01 8.40 -0.95
C GLY A 84 0.12 8.28 0.57
N THR A 85 0.52 7.12 1.09
CA THR A 85 0.78 6.95 2.52
C THR A 85 1.86 7.90 3.02
N LEU A 86 2.99 8.04 2.32
CA LEU A 86 4.03 9.00 2.69
C LEU A 86 3.48 10.42 2.81
N MET A 87 2.72 10.87 1.80
CA MET A 87 2.13 12.21 1.77
C MET A 87 1.13 12.43 2.90
N ILE A 88 0.29 11.44 3.21
CA ILE A 88 -0.66 11.54 4.33
C ILE A 88 0.05 11.47 5.68
N LEU A 89 1.11 10.68 5.83
CA LEU A 89 1.88 10.66 7.08
C LEU A 89 2.56 12.00 7.37
N ILE A 90 3.04 12.69 6.33
CA ILE A 90 3.54 14.08 6.45
C ILE A 90 2.39 15.03 6.85
N HIS A 91 1.18 14.79 6.35
CA HIS A 91 0.00 15.55 6.75
C HIS A 91 -0.42 15.32 8.20
N SER A 92 -0.26 14.10 8.72
CA SER A 92 -0.71 13.68 10.06
C SER A 92 -0.04 14.40 11.24
N GLY A 93 0.82 15.41 11.00
CA GLY A 93 1.44 16.26 12.01
C GLY A 93 0.48 16.99 12.98
N ILE A 94 1.07 17.66 13.96
CA ILE A 94 0.58 18.35 15.19
C ILE A 94 -0.95 18.58 15.35
N HIS A 95 -1.76 17.53 15.39
CA HIS A 95 -3.11 17.58 15.97
C HIS A 95 -3.31 16.41 16.95
N PHE A 96 -2.58 16.47 18.06
CA PHE A 96 -2.53 15.43 19.11
C PHE A 96 -3.84 15.23 19.90
N ASN A 97 -4.86 16.06 19.69
CA ASN A 97 -6.08 16.06 20.51
C ASN A 97 -7.31 15.43 19.86
N ALA A 98 -7.21 14.90 18.63
CA ALA A 98 -8.37 14.35 17.91
C ALA A 98 -8.24 12.84 17.70
N LEU A 99 -9.12 12.07 18.35
CA LEU A 99 -9.09 10.59 18.30
C LEU A 99 -9.28 10.05 16.88
N LEU A 100 -10.14 10.68 16.08
CA LEU A 100 -10.49 10.25 14.73
C LEU A 100 -9.29 10.23 13.74
N PRO A 101 -8.53 11.33 13.55
CA PRO A 101 -7.35 11.31 12.67
C PRO A 101 -6.25 10.37 13.16
N TRP A 102 -6.10 10.20 14.48
CA TRP A 102 -5.16 9.21 15.04
C TRP A 102 -5.57 7.78 14.72
N ALA A 103 -6.84 7.43 14.88
CA ALA A 103 -7.36 6.12 14.49
C ALA A 103 -7.16 5.84 12.99
N ALA A 104 -7.42 6.83 12.14
CA ALA A 104 -7.18 6.72 10.70
C ALA A 104 -5.69 6.54 10.37
N THR A 105 -4.80 7.29 11.02
CA THR A 105 -3.34 7.20 10.82
C THR A 105 -2.80 5.84 11.24
N LEU A 106 -3.19 5.35 12.42
CA LEU A 106 -2.80 4.03 12.93
C LEU A 106 -3.26 2.92 11.99
N LEU A 107 -4.53 2.96 11.55
CA LEU A 107 -5.05 1.99 10.62
C LEU A 107 -4.37 2.08 9.24
N MET A 108 -4.02 3.29 8.77
CA MET A 108 -3.28 3.48 7.52
C MET A 108 -1.90 2.83 7.57
N LEU A 109 -1.18 2.94 8.70
CA LEU A 109 0.09 2.24 8.92
C LEU A 109 -0.11 0.72 8.84
N VAL A 110 -1.12 0.17 9.55
CA VAL A 110 -1.44 -1.26 9.52
C VAL A 110 -1.81 -1.73 8.11
N VAL A 111 -2.66 -1.00 7.40
CA VAL A 111 -3.06 -1.28 6.02
C VAL A 111 -1.85 -1.23 5.08
N THR A 112 -0.98 -0.24 5.23
CA THR A 112 0.23 -0.11 4.40
C THR A 112 1.20 -1.27 4.64
N ALA A 113 1.44 -1.63 5.91
CA ALA A 113 2.24 -2.80 6.28
C ALA A 113 1.65 -4.09 5.69
N SER A 114 0.33 -4.29 5.84
CA SER A 114 -0.39 -5.43 5.25
C SER A 114 -0.28 -5.45 3.72
N GLY A 115 -0.41 -4.31 3.06
CA GLY A 115 -0.23 -4.15 1.61
C GLY A 115 1.18 -4.53 1.16
N HIS A 116 2.19 -4.11 1.91
CA HIS A 116 3.57 -4.47 1.64
C HIS A 116 3.85 -5.97 1.79
N VAL A 117 3.27 -6.61 2.81
CA VAL A 117 3.28 -8.08 2.94
C VAL A 117 2.66 -8.74 1.71
N GLY A 118 1.53 -8.23 1.21
CA GLY A 118 0.89 -8.73 -0.02
C GLY A 118 1.79 -8.64 -1.26
N GLN A 119 2.52 -7.53 -1.42
CA GLN A 119 3.50 -7.37 -2.51
C GLN A 119 4.62 -8.42 -2.42
N TYR A 120 5.13 -8.66 -1.21
CA TYR A 120 6.14 -9.67 -0.97
C TYR A 120 5.64 -11.08 -1.24
N LEU A 121 4.42 -11.41 -0.78
CA LEU A 121 3.79 -12.70 -1.07
C LEU A 121 3.70 -12.92 -2.58
N LEU A 122 3.18 -11.93 -3.33
CA LEU A 122 3.06 -12.04 -4.79
C LEU A 122 4.42 -12.22 -5.48
N LYS A 123 5.44 -11.47 -5.05
CA LYS A 123 6.80 -11.62 -5.59
C LYS A 123 7.36 -13.02 -5.31
N LYS A 124 7.19 -13.50 -4.08
CA LYS A 124 7.61 -14.85 -3.69
C LYS A 124 6.97 -15.90 -4.58
N VAL A 125 5.66 -15.80 -4.83
CA VAL A 125 4.99 -16.76 -5.72
C VAL A 125 5.58 -16.71 -7.14
N ARG A 126 5.79 -15.50 -7.69
CA ARG A 126 6.40 -15.33 -9.01
C ARG A 126 7.78 -15.98 -9.11
N ASP A 127 8.61 -15.77 -8.09
CA ASP A 127 9.96 -16.31 -8.04
C ASP A 127 9.94 -17.85 -7.95
N GLU A 128 9.03 -18.43 -7.17
CA GLU A 128 8.86 -19.89 -7.06
C GLU A 128 8.43 -20.53 -8.39
N VAL A 129 7.47 -19.93 -9.08
CA VAL A 129 7.02 -20.40 -10.41
C VAL A 129 8.16 -20.33 -11.43
N LYS A 130 8.89 -19.22 -11.47
CA LYS A 130 10.05 -19.05 -12.36
C LYS A 130 11.12 -20.11 -12.10
N MET A 131 11.41 -20.41 -10.84
CA MET A 131 12.38 -21.44 -10.47
C MET A 131 11.94 -22.83 -10.92
N LYS A 132 10.65 -23.17 -10.76
CA LYS A 132 10.08 -24.46 -11.18
C LYS A 132 10.11 -24.63 -12.71
N ILE A 133 9.73 -23.59 -13.46
CA ILE A 133 9.82 -23.57 -14.93
C ILE A 133 11.26 -23.77 -15.40
N LYS A 134 12.22 -23.08 -14.75
CA LYS A 134 13.65 -23.23 -15.07
C LYS A 134 14.16 -24.63 -14.79
N GLN A 135 13.73 -25.26 -13.68
CA GLN A 135 14.08 -26.65 -13.36
C GLN A 135 13.53 -27.66 -14.37
N LEU A 136 12.34 -27.39 -14.93
CA LEU A 136 11.74 -28.20 -15.99
C LEU A 136 12.35 -27.97 -17.38
N GLY A 137 13.35 -27.08 -17.50
CA GLY A 137 14.00 -26.77 -18.78
C GLY A 137 13.13 -25.98 -19.76
N LEU A 138 11.97 -25.47 -19.31
CA LEU A 138 11.04 -24.73 -20.15
C LEU A 138 11.52 -23.27 -20.28
N LYS A 139 11.61 -22.76 -21.51
CA LYS A 139 11.81 -21.33 -21.78
C LYS A 139 10.45 -20.65 -21.90
N VAL A 140 9.96 -20.12 -20.78
CA VAL A 140 8.68 -19.39 -20.72
C VAL A 140 8.97 -17.91 -20.47
N SER A 141 8.33 -17.02 -21.24
CA SER A 141 8.49 -15.58 -21.05
C SER A 141 7.76 -15.11 -19.78
N ASP A 142 8.20 -14.00 -19.17
CA ASP A 142 7.56 -13.43 -17.98
C ASP A 142 6.08 -13.08 -18.21
N GLU A 143 5.71 -12.73 -19.45
CA GLU A 143 4.34 -12.43 -19.86
C GLU A 143 3.49 -13.69 -19.90
N GLU A 144 4.05 -14.80 -20.37
CA GLU A 144 3.39 -16.10 -20.42
C GLU A 144 3.15 -16.66 -19.01
N ILE A 145 4.10 -16.49 -18.08
CA ILE A 145 3.95 -16.85 -16.65
C ILE A 145 2.83 -16.05 -15.99
N ASP A 146 2.73 -14.76 -16.28
CA ASP A 146 1.66 -13.91 -15.74
C ASP A 146 0.29 -14.24 -16.39
N ARG A 147 0.28 -14.84 -17.60
CA ARG A 147 -0.93 -15.23 -18.35
C ARG A 147 -1.42 -16.64 -18.03
N GLN A 148 -0.52 -17.58 -17.79
CA GLN A 148 -0.85 -18.96 -17.43
C GLN A 148 -0.94 -19.11 -15.90
N HIS A 149 -1.96 -19.82 -15.43
CA HIS A 149 -2.21 -20.05 -14.00
C HIS A 149 -1.25 -21.12 -13.40
N TYR A 150 0.06 -20.95 -13.54
CA TYR A 150 1.09 -21.86 -12.99
C TYR A 150 1.27 -21.74 -11.47
N TRP A 151 0.29 -21.19 -10.77
CA TRP A 151 0.39 -20.93 -9.35
C TRP A 151 0.11 -22.20 -8.57
N ASP A 152 1.10 -22.69 -7.81
CA ASP A 152 0.89 -23.80 -6.88
C ASP A 152 -0.27 -23.47 -5.93
N THR A 153 -1.21 -24.41 -5.75
CA THR A 153 -2.48 -24.19 -5.02
C THR A 153 -2.29 -23.63 -3.61
N LEU A 154 -1.17 -23.98 -2.96
CA LEU A 154 -0.84 -23.51 -1.61
C LEU A 154 -0.54 -22.00 -1.57
N THR A 155 0.17 -21.46 -2.56
CA THR A 155 0.55 -20.04 -2.57
C THR A 155 -0.62 -19.14 -2.96
N VAL A 156 -1.48 -19.62 -3.85
CA VAL A 156 -2.77 -18.97 -4.18
C VAL A 156 -3.64 -18.85 -2.93
N LYS A 157 -3.76 -19.93 -2.16
CA LYS A 157 -4.54 -19.94 -0.91
C LYS A 157 -4.03 -18.90 0.10
N THR A 158 -2.70 -18.74 0.23
CA THR A 158 -2.12 -17.70 1.09
C THR A 158 -2.47 -16.28 0.61
N LEU A 159 -2.40 -16.03 -0.70
CA LEU A 159 -2.80 -14.74 -1.28
C LEU A 159 -4.30 -14.45 -1.10
N GLU A 160 -5.14 -15.47 -1.22
CA GLU A 160 -6.59 -15.36 -0.96
C GLU A 160 -6.87 -15.04 0.51
N GLN A 161 -6.25 -15.75 1.44
CA GLN A 161 -6.35 -15.47 2.88
C GLN A 161 -5.90 -14.04 3.22
N TRP A 162 -4.77 -13.61 2.66
CA TRP A 162 -4.29 -12.24 2.82
C TRP A 162 -5.34 -11.22 2.34
N ARG A 163 -5.96 -11.44 1.17
CA ARG A 163 -7.00 -10.54 0.63
C ARG A 163 -8.22 -10.46 1.54
N THR A 164 -8.63 -11.57 2.15
CA THR A 164 -9.77 -11.61 3.07
C THR A 164 -9.55 -10.75 4.31
N LEU A 165 -8.30 -10.57 4.75
CA LEU A 165 -7.96 -9.66 5.85
C LEU A 165 -7.72 -8.23 5.37
N HIS A 166 -6.98 -8.06 4.26
CA HIS A 166 -6.57 -6.76 3.76
C HIS A 166 -7.74 -5.90 3.29
N ILE A 167 -8.69 -6.49 2.54
CA ILE A 167 -9.82 -5.74 1.97
C ILE A 167 -10.71 -5.11 3.06
N PRO A 168 -11.14 -5.83 4.12
CA PRO A 168 -11.89 -5.22 5.20
C PRO A 168 -11.14 -4.07 5.90
N MET A 169 -9.83 -4.24 6.16
CA MET A 169 -9.04 -3.17 6.78
C MET A 169 -9.01 -1.90 5.90
N VAL A 170 -8.87 -2.05 4.58
CA VAL A 170 -8.95 -0.92 3.63
C VAL A 170 -10.34 -0.27 3.65
N SER A 171 -11.41 -1.06 3.72
CA SER A 171 -12.78 -0.53 3.81
C SER A 171 -13.01 0.30 5.07
N VAL A 172 -12.50 -0.16 6.21
CA VAL A 172 -12.58 0.59 7.48
C VAL A 172 -11.74 1.87 7.40
N LEU A 173 -10.54 1.80 6.82
CA LEU A 173 -9.71 2.99 6.59
C LEU A 173 -10.44 4.02 5.74
N MET A 174 -11.05 3.59 4.63
CA MET A 174 -11.82 4.46 3.76
C MET A 174 -12.99 5.13 4.50
N ALA A 175 -13.70 4.40 5.36
CA ALA A 175 -14.76 4.96 6.18
C ALA A 175 -14.22 6.00 7.18
N LEU A 176 -13.14 5.70 7.90
CA LEU A 176 -12.51 6.64 8.84
C LEU A 176 -12.03 7.91 8.13
N THR A 177 -11.38 7.78 6.97
CA THR A 177 -10.92 8.91 6.17
C THR A 177 -12.10 9.75 5.67
N LEU A 178 -13.18 9.13 5.21
CA LEU A 178 -14.37 9.85 4.76
C LEU A 178 -15.01 10.63 5.93
N ILE A 179 -15.19 9.99 7.09
CA ILE A 179 -15.71 10.65 8.29
C ILE A 179 -14.80 11.81 8.72
N HIS A 180 -13.48 11.63 8.63
CA HIS A 180 -12.50 12.67 8.94
C HIS A 180 -12.63 13.89 8.02
N ILE A 181 -12.73 13.67 6.69
CA ILE A 181 -12.91 14.75 5.71
C ILE A 181 -14.24 15.46 5.95
N LEU A 182 -15.33 14.70 6.11
CA LEU A 182 -16.66 15.27 6.36
C LEU A 182 -16.70 16.10 7.65
N SER A 183 -16.10 15.59 8.73
CA SER A 183 -15.96 16.30 10.00
C SER A 183 -15.27 17.64 9.82
N ILE A 184 -14.09 17.67 9.18
CA ILE A 184 -13.37 18.94 8.94
C ILE A 184 -14.21 19.89 8.10
N THR A 185 -14.84 19.43 7.01
CA THR A 185 -15.66 20.32 6.16
C THR A 185 -16.89 20.87 6.88
N PHE A 186 -17.52 20.07 7.74
CA PHE A 186 -18.68 20.48 8.51
C PHE A 186 -18.30 21.55 9.55
N PHE A 187 -17.23 21.34 10.31
CA PHE A 187 -16.76 22.31 11.30
C PHE A 187 -16.09 23.54 10.68
N LEU A 188 -15.49 23.43 9.49
CA LEU A 188 -14.92 24.56 8.75
C LEU A 188 -16.01 25.53 8.26
N ASN A 189 -17.18 25.02 7.85
CA ASN A 189 -18.31 25.85 7.43
C ASN A 189 -19.05 26.54 8.59
N TRP A 190 -18.70 26.20 9.84
CA TRP A 190 -19.32 26.76 11.05
C TRP A 190 -18.46 27.87 11.71
N MET A 191 -17.24 28.10 11.22
CA MET A 191 -16.38 29.23 11.61
C MET A 191 -16.46 30.35 10.57
#